data_AF-A0ABC8RFT9-F1
#
_entry.id   AF-A0ABC8RFT9-F1
#
_cell.length_a   1.000
_cell.length_b   1.000
_cell.length_c   1.000
_cell.angle_alpha   90.00
_cell.angle_beta   90.00
_cell.angle_gamma   90.00
#
_symmetry.space_group_name_H-M   'P 1'
#
loop_
_entity.id
_entity.type
_entity.pdbx_description
1 polymer ?
#
loop_
_entity_poly.entity_id
_entity_poly.type
_entity_poly.pdbx_seq_one_letter_code
_entity_poly.pdbx_strand_id
1 'polypeptide(L)'
;MVDFLMSEVNEEKTSGDFREMGMRLAQEVTSFVKKKMDKISRSGGLRTLKLSFVGHSIGNVIIRTALTESIMEPFLRYLYTYVSVSGPHLGYLYSSNSLFNSGLWLLKKLKGTQCIHQLTLTDAPNLENTFFYKLCKQKTLENFKNIILLASPQVSPMQASLQTTPLWFLQLF
;
A
#
# COMPACT_ATOMS: atom_id res chain seq x y z
N MET A 1 -18.13 11.47 -12.60
CA MET A 1 -16.81 12.04 -12.95
C MET A 1 -15.82 11.41 -12.01
N VAL A 2 -14.87 10.66 -12.54
CA VAL A 2 -13.77 10.08 -11.79
C VAL A 2 -12.64 11.11 -11.82
N ASP A 3 -12.04 11.36 -10.67
CA ASP A 3 -10.90 12.25 -10.54
C ASP A 3 -9.71 11.43 -10.04
N PHE A 4 -8.53 11.69 -10.58
CA PHE A 4 -7.33 10.94 -10.28
C PHE A 4 -6.30 11.82 -9.56
N LEU A 5 -5.60 11.22 -8.60
CA LEU A 5 -4.39 11.74 -7.99
C LEU A 5 -3.27 10.75 -8.32
N MET A 6 -2.32 11.15 -9.16
CA MET A 6 -1.06 10.43 -9.33
C MET A 6 -0.09 11.01 -8.30
N SER A 7 0.22 10.23 -7.27
CA SER A 7 1.01 10.70 -6.14
C SER A 7 2.48 10.84 -6.52
N GLU A 8 3.05 12.04 -6.33
CA GLU A 8 4.45 12.35 -6.68
C GLU A 8 5.30 12.62 -5.41
N VAL A 9 4.67 12.76 -4.24
CA VAL A 9 5.31 13.20 -2.98
C VAL A 9 6.45 12.31 -2.47
N ASN A 10 6.57 11.10 -2.99
CA ASN A 10 7.63 10.15 -2.64
C ASN A 10 8.57 9.78 -3.80
N GLU A 11 8.40 10.29 -5.03
CA GLU A 11 9.18 9.86 -6.21
C GLU A 11 10.70 9.99 -6.01
N GLU A 12 11.14 11.09 -5.40
CA GLU A 12 12.57 11.35 -5.10
C GLU A 12 12.98 10.92 -3.68
N LYS A 13 12.04 10.41 -2.88
CA LYS A 13 12.23 10.13 -1.44
C LYS A 13 11.84 8.71 -1.05
N THR A 14 12.11 7.76 -1.94
CA THR A 14 11.70 6.33 -1.82
C THR A 14 12.56 5.48 -0.87
N SER A 15 13.67 6.02 -0.36
CA SER A 15 14.62 5.32 0.51
C SER A 15 14.45 5.60 2.01
N GLY A 16 13.59 6.55 2.40
CA GLY A 16 13.41 6.98 3.80
C GLY A 16 12.57 6.02 4.66
N ASP A 17 12.23 6.41 5.88
CA ASP A 17 11.33 5.64 6.76
C ASP A 17 9.90 5.57 6.17
N PHE A 18 9.26 4.40 6.22
CA PHE A 18 7.87 4.24 5.78
C PHE A 18 6.88 5.13 6.52
N ARG A 19 7.13 5.49 7.77
CA ARG A 19 6.33 6.41 8.56
C ARG A 19 6.31 7.79 7.90
N GLU A 20 7.48 8.27 7.48
CA GLU A 20 7.57 9.55 6.78
C GLU A 20 6.90 9.48 5.40
N MET A 21 7.14 8.41 4.64
CA MET A 21 6.52 8.22 3.33
C MET A 21 4.99 8.13 3.44
N GLY A 22 4.49 7.44 4.47
CA GLY A 22 3.07 7.33 4.80
C GLY A 22 2.46 8.67 5.17
N MET A 23 3.11 9.43 6.05
CA MET A 23 2.69 10.78 6.44
C MET A 23 2.58 11.71 5.21
N ARG A 24 3.59 11.74 4.33
CA ARG A 24 3.57 12.56 3.11
C ARG A 24 2.39 12.20 2.21
N LEU A 25 2.16 10.90 1.99
CA LEU A 25 1.03 10.43 1.19
C LEU A 25 -0.32 10.79 1.85
N ALA A 26 -0.44 10.61 3.16
CA ALA A 26 -1.65 10.96 3.90
C ALA A 26 -1.98 12.45 3.78
N GLN A 27 -0.98 13.33 3.84
CA GLN A 27 -1.13 14.78 3.64
C GLN A 27 -1.62 15.13 2.24
N GLU A 28 -1.02 14.51 1.21
CA GLU A 28 -1.41 14.72 -0.19
C GLU A 28 -2.85 14.26 -0.46
N VAL A 29 -3.19 13.04 -0.03
CA VAL A 29 -4.54 12.47 -0.18
C VAL A 29 -5.56 13.32 0.57
N THR A 30 -5.28 13.71 1.81
CA THR A 30 -6.18 14.57 2.60
C THR A 30 -6.43 15.90 1.89
N SER A 31 -5.38 16.52 1.36
CA SER A 31 -5.49 17.78 0.62
C SER A 31 -6.32 17.63 -0.65
N PHE A 32 -6.13 16.53 -1.39
CA PHE A 32 -6.93 16.21 -2.58
C PHE A 32 -8.40 15.98 -2.23
N VAL A 33 -8.68 15.14 -1.24
CA VAL A 33 -10.05 14.79 -0.83
C VAL A 33 -10.81 16.01 -0.31
N LYS A 34 -10.20 16.85 0.53
CA LYS A 34 -10.83 18.09 1.02
C LYS A 34 -11.25 19.01 -0.13
N LYS A 35 -10.35 19.26 -1.10
CA LYS A 35 -10.66 20.07 -2.30
C LYS A 35 -11.85 19.50 -3.08
N LYS A 36 -11.98 18.17 -3.16
CA LYS A 36 -13.12 17.51 -3.83
C LYS A 36 -14.41 17.64 -3.02
N MET A 37 -14.36 17.45 -1.71
CA MET A 37 -15.52 17.62 -0.83
C MET A 37 -16.05 19.06 -0.86
N ASP A 38 -15.17 20.06 -0.88
CA ASP A 38 -15.56 21.48 -0.99
C ASP A 38 -16.25 21.79 -2.33
N LYS A 39 -15.81 21.14 -3.42
CA LYS A 39 -16.44 21.28 -4.75
C LYS A 39 -17.82 20.63 -4.80
N ILE A 40 -17.98 19.46 -4.17
CA ILE A 40 -19.26 18.74 -4.10
C ILE A 40 -20.26 19.55 -3.27
N SER A 41 -19.84 20.05 -2.10
CA SER A 41 -20.68 20.83 -1.19
C SER A 41 -21.22 22.11 -1.85
N ARG A 42 -20.39 22.78 -2.66
CA ARG A 42 -20.80 23.99 -3.41
C ARG A 42 -21.72 23.73 -4.60
N SER A 43 -21.75 22.52 -5.14
CA SER A 43 -22.54 22.18 -6.33
C SER A 43 -23.90 21.57 -6.02
N GLY A 44 -24.29 21.46 -4.73
CA GLY A 44 -25.60 20.96 -4.29
C GLY A 44 -25.89 19.49 -4.63
N GLY A 45 -24.90 18.77 -5.16
CA GLY A 45 -25.08 17.38 -5.60
C GLY A 45 -24.91 16.39 -4.46
N LEU A 46 -25.94 15.58 -4.21
CA LEU A 46 -25.89 14.37 -3.38
C LEU A 46 -25.03 13.31 -4.08
N ARG A 47 -23.69 13.44 -3.98
CA ARG A 47 -22.75 12.42 -4.48
C ARG A 47 -22.01 11.79 -3.32
N THR A 48 -22.15 10.48 -3.17
CA THR A 48 -21.35 9.69 -2.24
C THR A 48 -19.90 9.66 -2.72
N LEU A 49 -18.97 10.16 -1.91
CA LEU A 49 -17.54 10.05 -2.17
C LEU A 49 -17.10 8.59 -2.10
N LYS A 50 -16.37 8.14 -3.12
CA LYS A 50 -15.71 6.83 -3.15
C LYS A 50 -14.21 7.07 -3.33
N LEU A 51 -13.43 6.77 -2.30
CA LEU A 51 -11.98 6.91 -2.29
C LEU A 51 -11.35 5.54 -2.57
N SER A 52 -10.66 5.43 -3.70
CA SER A 52 -10.01 4.19 -4.13
C SER A 52 -8.50 4.39 -4.24
N PHE A 53 -7.75 3.34 -3.97
CA PHE A 53 -6.29 3.33 -4.00
C PHE A 53 -5.77 2.23 -4.92
N VAL A 54 -4.73 2.55 -5.68
CA VAL A 54 -3.96 1.57 -6.46
C VAL A 54 -2.50 1.66 -6.01
N GLY A 55 -1.97 0.55 -5.50
CA GLY A 55 -0.59 0.47 -5.03
C GLY A 55 0.21 -0.52 -5.85
N HIS A 56 1.41 -0.12 -6.29
CA HIS A 56 2.37 -1.02 -6.92
C HIS A 56 3.59 -1.22 -6.02
N SER A 57 4.03 -2.47 -5.84
CA SER A 57 5.23 -2.82 -5.07
C SER A 57 5.23 -2.15 -3.68
N ILE A 58 6.29 -1.41 -3.33
CA ILE A 58 6.46 -0.67 -2.08
C ILE A 58 5.34 0.36 -1.82
N GLY A 59 4.68 0.88 -2.87
CA GLY A 59 3.55 1.79 -2.75
C GLY A 59 2.39 1.18 -1.95
N ASN A 60 2.25 -0.14 -1.94
CA ASN A 60 1.26 -0.83 -1.10
C ASN A 60 1.53 -0.65 0.40
N VAL A 61 2.80 -0.69 0.79
CA VAL A 61 3.21 -0.47 2.18
C VAL A 61 2.98 0.99 2.53
N ILE A 62 3.36 1.92 1.66
CA ILE A 62 3.17 3.37 1.87
C ILE A 62 1.68 3.72 2.03
N ILE A 63 0.81 3.17 1.18
CA ILE A 63 -0.66 3.35 1.30
C ILE A 63 -1.15 2.83 2.64
N ARG A 64 -0.76 1.61 3.03
CA ARG A 64 -1.16 1.05 4.32
C ARG A 64 -0.68 1.93 5.47
N THR A 65 0.54 2.44 5.44
CA THR A 65 1.05 3.37 6.45
C THR A 65 0.24 4.67 6.47
N ALA A 66 -0.04 5.26 5.32
CA ALA A 66 -0.83 6.49 5.23
C ALA A 66 -2.22 6.33 5.86
N LEU A 67 -2.85 5.17 5.71
CA LEU A 67 -4.15 4.87 6.32
C LEU A 67 -4.13 4.75 7.85
N THR A 68 -2.95 4.62 8.46
CA THR A 68 -2.79 4.62 9.93
C THR A 68 -2.62 6.03 10.50
N GLU A 69 -2.44 7.04 9.65
CA GLU A 69 -2.27 8.42 10.08
C GLU A 69 -3.60 9.02 10.55
N SER A 70 -3.58 9.72 11.68
CA SER A 70 -4.79 10.31 12.28
C SER A 70 -5.50 11.29 11.33
N ILE A 71 -4.76 11.97 10.45
CA ILE A 71 -5.33 12.88 9.44
C ILE A 71 -6.22 12.16 8.42
N MET A 72 -6.07 10.84 8.26
CA MET A 72 -6.89 10.01 7.37
C MET A 72 -8.18 9.50 8.04
N GLU A 73 -8.27 9.49 9.38
CA GLU A 73 -9.43 8.96 10.12
C GLU A 73 -10.79 9.45 9.60
N PRO A 74 -11.01 10.76 9.34
CA PRO A 74 -12.30 11.26 8.88
C PRO A 74 -12.73 10.69 7.52
N PHE A 75 -11.77 10.20 6.73
CA PHE A 75 -11.95 9.74 5.36
C PHE A 75 -12.03 8.21 5.23
N LEU A 76 -11.69 7.44 6.27
CA LEU A 76 -11.69 5.97 6.22
C LEU A 76 -13.06 5.39 5.84
N ARG A 77 -14.15 6.04 6.24
CA ARG A 77 -15.53 5.67 5.87
C ARG A 77 -15.86 5.77 4.37
N TYR A 78 -15.05 6.50 3.60
CA TYR A 78 -15.23 6.67 2.15
C TYR A 78 -14.40 5.69 1.33
N LEU A 79 -13.58 4.85 1.98
CA LEU A 79 -12.75 3.88 1.29
C LEU A 79 -13.61 2.87 0.54
N TYR A 80 -13.30 2.69 -0.75
CA TYR A 80 -14.12 1.91 -1.66
C TYR A 80 -13.36 0.74 -2.26
N THR A 81 -12.39 1.00 -3.14
CA THR A 81 -11.59 -0.08 -3.77
C THR A 81 -10.12 0.09 -3.48
N TYR A 82 -9.47 -0.99 -3.06
CA TYR A 82 -8.02 -1.09 -2.98
C TYR A 82 -7.52 -2.12 -3.99
N VAL A 83 -6.65 -1.71 -4.90
CA VAL A 83 -5.95 -2.59 -5.83
C VAL A 83 -4.48 -2.64 -5.46
N SER A 84 -4.01 -3.84 -5.13
CA SER A 84 -2.61 -4.09 -4.85
C SER A 84 -1.96 -4.88 -5.97
N VAL A 85 -0.93 -4.32 -6.58
CA VAL A 85 -0.13 -4.98 -7.62
C VAL A 85 1.26 -5.28 -7.06
N SER A 86 1.60 -6.56 -6.95
CA SER A 86 2.91 -7.05 -6.50
C SER A 86 3.36 -6.48 -5.14
N GLY A 87 2.43 -6.29 -4.19
CA GLY A 87 2.71 -5.69 -2.88
C GLY A 87 3.35 -6.66 -1.86
N PRO A 88 4.42 -6.27 -1.15
CA PRO A 88 5.05 -7.10 -0.11
C PRO A 88 4.27 -7.01 1.21
N HIS A 89 3.01 -7.46 1.25
CA HIS A 89 2.09 -7.24 2.39
C HIS A 89 2.51 -7.85 3.73
N LEU A 90 3.45 -8.79 3.71
CA LEU A 90 4.03 -9.47 4.89
C LEU A 90 5.52 -9.13 5.10
N GLY A 91 6.07 -8.21 4.34
CA GLY A 91 7.52 -7.97 4.29
C GLY A 91 8.27 -9.13 3.65
N TYR A 92 9.59 -9.08 3.70
CA TYR A 92 10.49 -10.12 3.19
C TYR A 92 10.96 -11.05 4.33
N LEU A 93 10.01 -11.65 5.05
CA LEU A 93 10.24 -12.51 6.22
C LEU A 93 11.10 -13.76 5.94
N TYR A 94 11.20 -14.21 4.69
CA TYR A 94 11.91 -15.44 4.31
C TYR A 94 12.67 -15.27 3.00
N SER A 95 13.96 -14.95 3.05
CA SER A 95 14.86 -15.23 1.92
C SER A 95 16.31 -15.36 2.37
N SER A 96 16.61 -16.42 3.12
CA SER A 96 17.97 -16.95 3.24
C SER A 96 18.38 -17.82 2.04
N ASN A 97 17.46 -18.16 1.12
CA ASN A 97 17.77 -19.00 -0.04
C ASN A 97 17.10 -18.51 -1.33
N SER A 98 17.91 -17.91 -2.22
CA SER A 98 17.83 -18.09 -3.68
C SER A 98 16.49 -17.83 -4.44
N LEU A 99 15.81 -16.69 -4.23
CA LEU A 99 14.85 -16.17 -5.24
C LEU A 99 15.06 -14.68 -5.49
N PHE A 100 16.29 -14.37 -5.85
CA PHE A 100 16.84 -13.03 -5.87
C PHE A 100 17.18 -12.59 -7.29
N ASN A 101 16.18 -12.45 -8.18
CA ASN A 101 16.42 -11.83 -9.49
C ASN A 101 15.44 -10.67 -9.80
N SER A 102 14.15 -10.76 -9.47
CA SER A 102 13.21 -9.64 -9.71
C SER A 102 13.15 -8.62 -8.56
N GLY A 103 13.24 -9.05 -7.30
CA GLY A 103 13.32 -8.15 -6.12
C GLY A 103 14.73 -7.58 -5.87
N LEU A 104 15.75 -8.25 -6.42
CA LEU A 104 17.16 -7.91 -6.27
C LEU A 104 17.50 -6.53 -6.85
N TRP A 105 16.85 -6.06 -7.92
CA TRP A 105 17.09 -4.72 -8.45
C TRP A 105 16.59 -3.61 -7.52
N LEU A 106 15.40 -3.78 -6.93
CA LEU A 106 14.85 -2.85 -5.94
C LEU A 106 15.69 -2.87 -4.65
N LEU A 107 16.05 -4.06 -4.16
CA LEU A 107 16.92 -4.23 -3.00
C LEU A 107 18.35 -3.73 -3.25
N LYS A 108 18.84 -3.78 -4.50
CA LYS A 108 20.11 -3.14 -4.92
C LYS A 108 20.00 -1.62 -4.92
N LYS A 109 18.89 -1.07 -5.41
CA LYS A 109 18.66 0.39 -5.47
C LYS A 109 18.44 1.00 -4.08
N LEU A 110 17.89 0.22 -3.15
CA LEU A 110 17.60 0.62 -1.77
C LEU A 110 18.58 -0.01 -0.75
N LYS A 111 19.71 -0.56 -1.21
CA LYS A 111 20.63 -1.29 -0.32
C LYS A 111 21.20 -0.33 0.74
N GLY A 112 21.01 -0.67 2.01
CA GLY A 112 21.48 0.16 3.14
C GLY A 112 20.53 1.28 3.56
N THR A 113 19.29 1.32 3.04
CA THR A 113 18.32 2.34 3.40
C THR A 113 17.37 1.88 4.51
N GLN A 114 16.82 2.83 5.27
CA GLN A 114 15.94 2.56 6.41
C GLN A 114 14.69 1.77 6.02
N CYS A 115 14.09 2.03 4.85
CA CYS A 115 12.96 1.25 4.36
C CYS A 115 13.28 -0.23 4.13
N ILE A 116 14.53 -0.60 3.80
CA ILE A 116 14.89 -2.02 3.66
C ILE A 116 14.93 -2.72 5.00
N HIS A 117 15.46 -2.06 6.03
CA HIS A 117 15.44 -2.62 7.39
C HIS A 117 14.00 -2.85 7.86
N GLN A 118 13.09 -1.91 7.57
CA GLN A 118 11.66 -2.08 7.85
C GLN A 118 11.03 -3.20 7.00
N LEU A 119 11.34 -3.29 5.70
CA LEU A 119 10.80 -4.35 4.82
C LEU A 119 11.30 -5.76 5.19
N THR A 120 12.51 -5.86 5.71
CA THR A 120 13.16 -7.13 6.09
C THR A 120 12.99 -7.46 7.57
N LEU A 121 12.25 -6.63 8.31
CA LEU A 121 11.99 -6.80 9.75
C LEU A 121 13.29 -6.84 10.58
N THR A 122 14.28 -6.03 10.17
CA THR A 122 15.57 -5.88 10.85
C THR A 122 15.74 -4.49 11.48
N ASP A 123 14.69 -3.67 11.52
CA ASP A 123 14.67 -2.34 12.15
C ASP A 123 14.54 -2.37 13.68
N ALA A 124 14.32 -3.54 14.28
CA ALA A 124 14.29 -3.74 15.73
C ALA A 124 14.84 -5.12 16.13
N PRO A 125 15.39 -5.29 17.35
CA PRO A 125 15.88 -6.59 17.82
C PRO A 125 14.78 -7.65 17.98
N ASN A 126 13.61 -7.22 18.44
CA ASN A 126 12.45 -8.09 18.63
C ASN A 126 11.47 -7.90 17.47
N LEU A 127 11.03 -9.00 16.86
CA LEU A 127 10.08 -9.01 15.73
C LEU A 127 8.84 -8.15 16.00
N GLU A 128 8.27 -8.26 17.20
CA GLU A 128 7.06 -7.53 17.61
C GLU A 128 7.23 -6.01 17.63
N ASN A 129 8.48 -5.55 17.74
CA ASN A 129 8.83 -4.14 17.78
C ASN A 129 9.11 -3.55 16.40
N THR A 130 9.30 -4.39 15.38
CA THR A 130 9.56 -3.96 14.00
C THR A 130 8.39 -3.17 13.43
N PHE A 131 8.70 -2.20 12.57
CA PHE A 131 7.68 -1.39 11.90
C PHE A 131 6.66 -2.27 11.17
N PHE A 132 7.14 -3.23 10.40
CA PHE A 132 6.29 -4.02 9.52
C PHE A 132 5.34 -4.94 10.29
N TYR A 133 5.83 -5.55 11.38
CA TYR A 133 4.98 -6.33 12.28
C TYR A 133 3.86 -5.47 12.87
N LYS A 134 4.20 -4.27 13.37
CA LYS A 134 3.22 -3.32 13.92
C LYS A 134 2.20 -2.89 12.85
N LEU A 135 2.64 -2.62 11.63
CA LEU A 135 1.75 -2.29 10.50
C LEU A 135 0.79 -3.44 10.15
N CYS A 136 1.22 -4.70 10.27
CA CYS A 136 0.36 -5.86 10.07
C CYS A 136 -0.72 -6.02 11.14
N LYS A 137 -0.54 -5.43 12.33
CA LYS A 137 -1.58 -5.38 13.37
C LYS A 137 -2.59 -4.25 13.15
N GLN A 138 -2.32 -3.33 12.23
CA GLN A 138 -3.21 -2.21 11.95
C GLN A 138 -4.36 -2.65 11.03
N LYS A 139 -5.55 -2.14 11.34
CA LYS A 139 -6.80 -2.39 10.63
C LYS A 139 -6.93 -1.49 9.40
N THR A 140 -6.01 -1.63 8.44
CA THR A 140 -5.96 -0.74 7.27
C THR A 140 -6.89 -1.20 6.15
N LEU A 141 -6.91 -2.51 5.87
CA LEU A 141 -7.60 -3.07 4.72
C LEU A 141 -9.10 -3.30 4.97
N GLU A 142 -9.50 -3.55 6.21
CA GLU A 142 -10.90 -3.85 6.56
C GLU A 142 -11.89 -2.70 6.27
N ASN A 143 -11.37 -1.48 6.11
CA ASN A 143 -12.18 -0.30 5.79
C ASN A 143 -12.59 -0.23 4.30
N PHE A 144 -11.97 -1.02 3.42
CA PHE A 144 -12.31 -1.04 2.00
C PHE A 144 -13.47 -1.98 1.70
N LYS A 145 -14.37 -1.55 0.79
CA LYS A 145 -15.46 -2.41 0.30
C LYS A 145 -14.97 -3.50 -0.64
N ASN A 146 -13.98 -3.19 -1.48
CA ASN A 146 -13.40 -4.10 -2.45
C ASN A 146 -11.88 -4.13 -2.28
N ILE A 147 -11.31 -5.33 -2.21
CA ILE A 147 -9.86 -5.55 -2.16
C ILE A 147 -9.49 -6.48 -3.32
N ILE A 148 -8.61 -6.01 -4.20
CA ILE A 148 -8.11 -6.76 -5.34
C ILE A 148 -6.60 -6.93 -5.15
N LEU A 149 -6.14 -8.17 -5.05
CA LEU A 149 -4.72 -8.50 -4.88
C LEU A 149 -4.21 -9.18 -6.15
N LEU A 150 -3.40 -8.47 -6.91
CA LEU A 150 -2.74 -8.96 -8.11
C LEU A 150 -1.31 -9.35 -7.75
N ALA A 151 -1.09 -10.67 -7.61
CA ALA A 151 0.24 -11.22 -7.44
C ALA A 151 0.94 -11.35 -8.79
N SER A 152 2.24 -11.05 -8.83
CA SER A 152 3.10 -11.54 -9.91
C SER A 152 3.31 -13.05 -9.69
N PRO A 153 3.26 -13.91 -10.72
CA PRO A 153 3.49 -15.36 -10.60
C PRO A 153 4.90 -15.76 -10.10
N GLN A 154 5.73 -14.79 -9.72
CA GLN A 154 7.10 -14.98 -9.24
C GLN A 154 7.20 -15.07 -7.70
N VAL A 155 6.08 -15.12 -6.98
CA VAL A 155 6.01 -15.16 -5.50
C VAL A 155 5.64 -16.58 -4.99
N SER A 156 6.61 -17.49 -5.07
CA SER A 156 6.73 -18.80 -4.37
C SER A 156 5.65 -19.91 -4.55
N PRO A 157 6.03 -21.21 -4.60
CA PRO A 157 5.13 -22.35 -4.85
C PRO A 157 4.07 -22.62 -3.76
N MET A 158 4.06 -21.90 -2.64
CA MET A 158 3.07 -22.10 -1.55
C MET A 158 1.76 -21.33 -1.74
N GLN A 159 1.51 -20.74 -2.91
CA GLN A 159 0.14 -20.46 -3.36
C GLN A 159 -0.47 -21.63 -4.15
N ALA A 160 0.31 -22.65 -4.53
CA ALA A 160 -0.18 -23.76 -5.35
C ALA A 160 -0.99 -24.80 -4.56
N SER A 161 -0.86 -24.89 -3.23
CA SER A 161 -1.64 -25.85 -2.43
C SER A 161 -3.03 -25.36 -2.02
N LEU A 162 -3.40 -24.12 -2.36
CA LEU A 162 -4.78 -23.61 -2.27
C LEU A 162 -5.41 -23.38 -3.66
N GLN A 163 -4.73 -23.77 -4.74
CA GLN A 163 -5.27 -23.71 -6.09
C GLN A 163 -6.09 -24.95 -6.42
N THR A 164 -7.38 -24.92 -6.06
CA THR A 164 -8.42 -25.59 -6.84
C THR A 164 -9.46 -24.58 -7.29
N THR A 165 -9.02 -23.56 -8.05
CA THR A 165 -9.86 -22.92 -9.08
C THR A 165 -8.98 -21.99 -9.94
N PRO A 166 -9.00 -22.13 -11.27
CA PRO A 166 -8.25 -21.26 -12.16
C PRO A 166 -9.04 -19.98 -12.42
N LEU A 167 -8.53 -18.83 -11.97
CA LEU A 167 -9.01 -17.51 -12.39
C LEU A 167 -7.80 -16.63 -12.74
N TRP A 168 -7.12 -17.01 -13.81
CA TRP A 168 -6.60 -16.00 -14.73
C TRP A 168 -7.83 -15.40 -15.43
N PHE A 169 -7.85 -14.08 -15.64
CA PHE A 169 -8.97 -13.24 -16.10
C PHE A 169 -9.82 -12.61 -14.99
N LEU A 170 -9.52 -11.35 -14.68
CA LEU A 170 -10.54 -10.32 -14.81
C LEU A 170 -9.86 -9.02 -15.27
N GLN A 171 -9.83 -8.91 -16.59
CA GLN A 171 -9.79 -7.68 -17.37
C GLN A 171 -10.91 -6.75 -16.88
N LEU A 172 -10.60 -5.56 -16.35
CA LEU A 172 -11.64 -4.56 -16.06
C LEU A 172 -11.15 -3.12 -16.33
N PHE A 173 -12.03 -2.41 -17.03
CA PHE A 173 -12.06 -1.01 -17.42
C PHE A 173 -12.10 -0.04 -16.21
#